data_AF-A0A1V4VRA0-F1
#
_entry.id   AF-A0A1V4VRA0-F1
#
_cell.length_a   1.000
_cell.length_b   1.000
_cell.length_c   1.000
_cell.angle_alpha   90.00
_cell.angle_beta   90.00
_cell.angle_gamma   90.00
#
_symmetry.space_group_name_H-M   'P 1'
#
loop_
_entity.id
_entity.type
_entity.pdbx_description
1 polymer ?
#
loop_
_entity_poly.entity_id
_entity_poly.type
_entity_poly.pdbx_seq_one_letter_code
_entity_poly.pdbx_strand_id
1 'polypeptide(L)'
;MKKLLLVATFITMIFTSVLTTTAFASEIKMVPVRAYAENRGDVVYFEMTGGYIPQVFVFTKPPTEGKEYADIYQFVDCSQTAYINGVPFDMPARAYIGDDDRMYIPETVAEML
;
A
#
# COMPACT_ATOMS: atom_id res chain seq x y z
N MET A 1 49.59 36.77 12.62
CA MET A 1 49.59 35.29 12.77
C MET A 1 48.31 34.86 13.49
N LYS A 2 47.22 34.58 12.76
CA LYS A 2 45.93 34.06 13.29
C LYS A 2 45.16 33.39 12.14
N LYS A 3 45.60 32.20 11.69
CA LYS A 3 44.88 31.40 10.67
C LYS A 3 45.10 29.88 10.80
N LEU A 4 45.19 29.36 12.03
CA LEU A 4 45.54 27.94 12.24
C LEU A 4 44.77 27.27 13.38
N LEU A 5 43.51 27.66 13.61
CA LEU A 5 42.70 27.12 14.71
C LEU A 5 41.23 26.87 14.34
N LEU A 6 40.93 26.64 13.05
CA LEU A 6 39.53 26.45 12.61
C LEU A 6 39.31 25.21 11.73
N VAL A 7 40.32 24.34 11.58
CA VAL A 7 40.19 23.12 10.75
C VAL A 7 40.06 21.85 11.61
N ALA A 8 40.35 21.90 12.91
CA ALA A 8 40.39 20.71 13.76
C ALA A 8 39.03 20.32 14.40
N THR A 9 37.98 21.16 14.29
CA THR A 9 36.68 20.88 14.96
C THR A 9 35.65 20.22 14.04
N PHE A 10 35.92 20.10 12.74
CA PHE A 10 34.94 19.55 11.79
C PHE A 10 35.08 18.04 11.53
N ILE A 11 36.13 17.37 12.02
CA ILE A 11 36.38 15.95 11.71
C ILE A 11 35.78 15.00 12.76
N THR A 12 35.28 15.49 13.90
CA THR A 12 34.66 14.64 14.94
C THR A 12 33.15 14.48 14.82
N MET A 13 32.48 15.17 13.89
CA MET A 13 31.02 15.11 13.73
C MET A 13 30.51 14.16 12.63
N ILE A 14 31.40 13.39 11.99
CA ILE A 14 31.01 12.50 10.88
C ILE A 14 30.92 11.01 11.32
N PHE A 15 31.35 10.66 12.53
CA PHE A 15 31.48 9.25 12.96
C PHE A 15 30.42 8.74 13.96
N THR A 16 29.34 9.50 14.23
CA THR A 16 28.27 9.04 15.14
C THR A 16 26.93 8.71 14.46
N SER A 17 26.82 8.77 13.14
CA SER A 17 25.54 8.54 12.44
C SER A 17 25.38 7.15 11.82
N VAL A 18 26.26 6.20 12.11
CA VAL A 18 26.11 4.81 11.63
C VAL A 18 25.80 3.88 12.80
N LEU A 19 24.75 4.22 13.57
CA LEU A 19 23.91 3.14 14.08
C LEU A 19 23.07 2.68 12.89
N THR A 20 23.57 1.67 12.17
CA THR A 20 22.75 0.80 11.36
C THR A 20 21.69 0.19 12.27
N THR A 21 20.54 0.84 12.38
CA THR A 21 19.31 0.12 12.68
C THR A 21 19.14 -0.83 11.51
N THR A 22 19.54 -2.08 11.69
CA THR A 22 19.00 -3.19 10.91
C THR A 22 17.52 -3.25 11.28
N ALA A 23 16.73 -2.35 10.69
CA ALA A 23 15.31 -2.55 10.57
C ALA A 23 15.20 -3.85 9.78
N PHE A 24 14.76 -4.91 10.46
CA PHE A 24 14.26 -6.08 9.78
C PHE A 24 13.10 -5.57 8.92
N ALA A 25 13.40 -5.21 7.66
CA ALA A 25 12.39 -4.94 6.67
C ALA A 25 11.68 -6.27 6.48
N SER A 26 10.63 -6.47 7.27
CA SER A 26 9.66 -7.54 7.04
C SER A 26 9.25 -7.42 5.59
N GLU A 27 9.52 -8.44 4.81
CA GLU A 27 9.08 -8.50 3.42
C GLU A 27 7.55 -8.33 3.42
N ILE A 28 7.06 -7.31 2.71
CA ILE A 28 5.63 -7.05 2.63
C ILE A 28 5.06 -8.11 1.69
N LYS A 29 4.31 -9.06 2.26
CA LYS A 29 3.66 -10.12 1.49
C LYS A 29 2.52 -9.52 0.66
N MET A 30 2.59 -9.71 -0.64
CA MET A 30 1.60 -9.25 -1.61
C MET A 30 0.68 -10.42 -1.98
N VAL A 31 -0.62 -10.18 -2.04
CA VAL A 31 -1.64 -11.22 -2.28
C VAL A 31 -2.66 -10.77 -3.33
N PRO A 32 -3.22 -11.71 -4.13
CA PRO A 32 -4.22 -11.37 -5.14
C PRO A 32 -5.57 -11.04 -4.47
N VAL A 33 -6.09 -9.85 -4.73
CA VAL A 33 -7.35 -9.32 -4.16
C VAL A 33 -8.51 -10.30 -4.33
N ARG A 34 -8.64 -10.87 -5.53
CA ARG A 34 -9.75 -11.78 -5.89
C ARG A 34 -9.83 -12.99 -4.97
N ALA A 35 -8.71 -13.60 -4.62
CA ALA A 35 -8.71 -14.78 -3.76
C ALA A 35 -9.20 -14.48 -2.34
N TYR A 36 -8.96 -13.25 -1.85
CA TYR A 36 -9.40 -12.83 -0.52
C TYR A 36 -10.88 -12.45 -0.50
N ALA A 37 -11.33 -11.68 -1.49
CA ALA A 37 -12.71 -11.24 -1.62
C ALA A 37 -13.68 -12.44 -1.79
N GLU A 38 -13.33 -13.41 -2.65
CA GLU A 38 -14.18 -14.59 -2.91
C GLU A 38 -14.36 -15.46 -1.64
N ASN A 39 -13.34 -15.55 -0.78
CA ASN A 39 -13.44 -16.28 0.50
C ASN A 39 -14.38 -15.62 1.51
N ARG A 40 -14.63 -14.31 1.40
CA ARG A 40 -15.50 -13.53 2.30
C ARG A 40 -16.90 -13.30 1.72
N GLY A 41 -17.14 -13.73 0.48
CA GLY A 41 -18.39 -13.52 -0.23
C GLY A 41 -18.54 -12.11 -0.80
N ASP A 42 -17.42 -11.39 -0.94
CA ASP A 42 -17.36 -10.05 -1.51
C ASP A 42 -17.32 -10.13 -3.04
N VAL A 43 -17.72 -9.04 -3.70
CA VAL A 43 -17.77 -8.97 -5.17
C VAL A 43 -16.66 -8.09 -5.69
N VAL A 44 -15.85 -8.63 -6.61
CA VAL A 44 -14.75 -7.90 -7.25
C VAL A 44 -15.15 -7.43 -8.64
N TYR A 45 -15.13 -6.13 -8.88
CA TYR A 45 -15.41 -5.49 -10.16
C TYR A 45 -14.18 -4.81 -10.75
N PHE A 46 -14.08 -4.84 -12.07
CA PHE A 46 -12.97 -4.34 -12.86
C PHE A 46 -13.53 -3.28 -13.81
N GLU A 47 -13.96 -2.12 -13.31
CA GLU A 47 -14.41 -1.04 -14.20
C GLU A 47 -13.32 0.01 -14.42
N MET A 48 -12.85 0.11 -15.66
CA MET A 48 -12.15 1.28 -16.17
C MET A 48 -13.07 2.03 -17.14
N THR A 49 -13.53 3.21 -16.76
CA THR A 49 -14.03 4.21 -17.70
C THR A 49 -13.46 5.58 -17.33
N GLY A 50 -12.38 6.00 -18.03
CA GLY A 50 -11.92 7.40 -18.03
C GLY A 50 -10.42 7.72 -17.98
N GLY A 51 -9.51 6.76 -17.80
CA GLY A 51 -8.07 7.06 -17.73
C GLY A 51 -7.16 5.84 -17.92
N TYR A 52 -5.92 6.07 -18.35
CA TYR A 52 -4.91 5.06 -18.76
C TYR A 52 -4.46 4.06 -17.66
N ILE A 53 -4.95 4.17 -16.43
CA ILE A 53 -4.45 3.43 -15.26
C ILE A 53 -5.47 2.38 -14.82
N PRO A 54 -5.12 1.08 -14.81
CA PRO A 54 -5.97 0.02 -14.29
C PRO A 54 -6.38 0.21 -12.84
N GLN A 55 -7.63 -0.13 -12.52
CA GLN A 55 -8.17 -0.08 -11.16
C GLN A 55 -9.14 -1.23 -10.90
N VAL A 56 -9.21 -1.66 -9.64
CA VAL A 56 -10.08 -2.73 -9.16
C VAL A 56 -10.93 -2.24 -8.01
N PHE A 57 -12.21 -2.57 -8.04
CA PHE A 57 -13.16 -2.29 -6.96
C PHE A 57 -13.54 -3.59 -6.23
N VAL A 58 -13.61 -3.55 -4.91
CA VAL A 58 -14.13 -4.65 -4.08
C VAL A 58 -15.32 -4.13 -3.30
N PHE A 59 -16.46 -4.80 -3.46
CA PHE A 59 -17.71 -4.49 -2.80
C PHE A 59 -17.94 -5.53 -1.71
N THR A 60 -17.83 -5.12 -0.45
CA THR A 60 -17.94 -6.05 0.67
C THR A 60 -19.37 -6.43 0.96
N LYS A 61 -19.59 -7.67 1.39
CA LYS A 61 -20.94 -8.18 1.72
C LYS A 61 -21.62 -7.22 2.72
N PRO A 62 -22.91 -6.88 2.52
CA PRO A 62 -23.60 -5.96 3.41
C PRO A 62 -23.62 -6.46 4.86
N PRO A 63 -23.56 -5.57 5.88
CA PRO A 63 -23.51 -5.95 7.29
C PRO A 63 -24.80 -6.65 7.76
N THR A 64 -25.88 -6.45 7.01
CA THR A 64 -27.18 -7.10 7.19
C THR A 64 -27.66 -7.51 5.81
N GLU A 65 -27.97 -8.80 5.63
CA GLU A 65 -28.48 -9.31 4.35
C GLU A 65 -29.75 -8.52 3.96
N GLY A 66 -29.68 -7.78 2.84
CA GLY A 66 -30.77 -6.93 2.35
C GLY A 66 -30.52 -5.41 2.30
N LYS A 67 -29.28 -4.93 2.50
CA LYS A 67 -28.87 -3.51 2.33
C LYS A 67 -27.77 -3.33 1.27
N GLU A 68 -27.45 -2.07 0.95
CA GLU A 68 -26.26 -1.68 0.16
C GLU A 68 -24.96 -2.24 0.77
N TYR A 69 -23.95 -2.45 -0.07
CA TYR A 69 -22.62 -2.98 0.32
C TYR A 69 -22.04 -2.23 1.53
N ALA A 70 -21.35 -2.96 2.43
CA ALA A 70 -20.85 -2.35 3.67
C ALA A 70 -19.77 -1.31 3.36
N ASP A 71 -18.84 -1.67 2.48
CA ASP A 71 -17.74 -0.85 2.02
C ASP A 71 -17.44 -1.11 0.54
N ILE A 72 -16.98 -0.07 -0.15
CA ILE A 72 -16.45 -0.13 -1.51
C ILE A 72 -14.97 0.25 -1.44
N TYR A 73 -14.12 -0.73 -1.67
CA TYR A 73 -12.67 -0.51 -1.79
C TYR A 73 -12.30 -0.22 -3.24
N GLN A 74 -11.36 0.68 -3.46
CA GLN A 74 -10.76 0.97 -4.77
C GLN A 74 -9.25 0.87 -4.68
N PHE A 75 -8.66 0.04 -5.53
CA PHE A 75 -7.22 -0.14 -5.68
C PHE A 75 -6.79 0.30 -7.08
N VAL A 76 -5.74 1.11 -7.15
CA VAL A 76 -5.22 1.66 -8.41
C VAL A 76 -3.84 1.08 -8.65
N ASP A 77 -3.60 0.58 -9.86
CA ASP A 77 -2.32 0.00 -10.25
C ASP A 77 -1.17 1.02 -10.04
N CYS A 78 -0.04 0.52 -9.54
CA CYS A 78 1.14 1.29 -9.16
C CYS A 78 0.93 2.36 -8.08
N SER A 79 -0.24 2.42 -7.42
CA SER A 79 -0.54 3.38 -6.36
C SER A 79 -0.30 2.79 -4.98
N GLN A 80 0.28 3.59 -4.08
CA GLN A 80 0.35 3.28 -2.65
C GLN A 80 -0.90 3.79 -1.89
N THR A 81 -1.72 4.61 -2.55
CA THR A 81 -2.99 5.10 -2.00
C THR A 81 -4.13 4.27 -2.56
N ALA A 82 -4.99 3.79 -1.67
CA ALA A 82 -6.25 3.13 -1.97
C ALA A 82 -7.41 3.91 -1.34
N TYR A 83 -8.66 3.53 -1.62
CA TYR A 83 -9.83 4.25 -1.13
C TYR A 83 -10.84 3.30 -0.52
N ILE A 84 -11.52 3.75 0.54
CA ILE A 84 -12.69 3.08 1.15
C ILE A 84 -13.84 4.08 1.10
N ASN A 85 -14.91 3.76 0.36
CA ASN A 85 -16.05 4.64 0.14
C ASN A 85 -15.64 6.05 -0.35
N GLY A 86 -14.59 6.11 -1.19
CA GLY A 86 -14.01 7.35 -1.72
C GLY A 86 -13.06 8.09 -0.77
N VAL A 87 -12.85 7.62 0.46
CA VAL A 87 -11.88 8.19 1.41
C VAL A 87 -10.51 7.54 1.20
N PRO A 88 -9.43 8.30 0.93
CA PRO A 88 -8.11 7.74 0.69
C PRO A 88 -7.44 7.23 1.96
N PHE A 89 -6.64 6.17 1.84
CA PHE A 89 -5.74 5.67 2.86
C PHE A 89 -4.42 5.16 2.26
N ASP A 90 -3.35 5.19 3.05
CA ASP A 90 -2.02 4.74 2.64
C ASP A 90 -1.83 3.25 2.92
N MET A 91 -1.34 2.53 1.90
CA MET A 91 -0.95 1.13 1.99
C MET A 91 0.55 1.02 2.31
N PRO A 92 0.99 -0.09 2.93
CA PRO A 92 2.41 -0.30 3.22
C PRO A 92 3.26 -0.54 1.95
N ALA A 93 2.65 -0.95 0.84
CA ALA A 93 3.29 -1.04 -0.47
C ALA A 93 2.30 -0.69 -1.59
N ARG A 94 2.84 -0.39 -2.78
CA ARG A 94 2.04 -0.09 -3.97
C ARG A 94 1.28 -1.34 -4.43
N ALA A 95 0.01 -1.16 -4.79
CA ALA A 95 -0.72 -2.17 -5.53
C ALA A 95 -0.12 -2.34 -6.92
N TYR A 96 -0.24 -3.54 -7.49
CA TYR A 96 0.20 -3.80 -8.86
C TYR A 96 -0.67 -4.86 -9.55
N ILE A 97 -0.77 -4.79 -10.87
CA ILE A 97 -1.30 -5.89 -11.68
C ILE A 97 -0.16 -6.84 -12.04
N GLY A 98 -0.31 -8.12 -11.68
CA GLY A 98 0.65 -9.17 -12.03
C GLY A 98 0.48 -9.68 -13.45
N ASP A 99 1.40 -10.56 -13.89
CA ASP A 99 1.36 -11.21 -15.21
C ASP A 99 0.15 -12.14 -15.40
N ASP A 100 -0.59 -12.43 -14.33
CA ASP A 100 -1.84 -13.22 -14.32
C ASP A 100 -3.10 -12.34 -14.43
N ASP A 101 -2.93 -11.06 -14.78
CA ASP A 101 -3.98 -10.04 -14.87
C ASP A 101 -4.75 -9.81 -13.55
N ARG A 102 -4.15 -10.17 -12.40
CA ARG A 102 -4.75 -9.96 -11.07
C ARG A 102 -4.13 -8.76 -10.37
N MET A 103 -4.97 -8.04 -9.63
CA MET A 103 -4.52 -7.00 -8.70
C MET A 103 -3.94 -7.64 -7.44
N TYR A 104 -2.71 -7.27 -7.10
CA TYR A 104 -2.00 -7.63 -5.88
C TYR A 104 -1.92 -6.43 -4.95
N ILE A 105 -2.24 -6.66 -3.68
CA ILE A 105 -2.16 -5.67 -2.60
C ILE A 105 -1.42 -6.27 -1.40
N PRO A 106 -0.96 -5.46 -0.43
CA PRO A 106 -0.40 -6.00 0.80
C PRO A 106 -1.40 -6.87 1.55
N GLU A 107 -0.96 -8.00 2.10
CA GLU A 107 -1.83 -8.94 2.86
C GLU A 107 -2.57 -8.25 4.00
N THR A 108 -1.88 -7.37 4.74
CA THR A 108 -2.48 -6.55 5.81
C THR A 108 -3.65 -5.67 5.33
N VAL A 109 -3.65 -5.24 4.07
CA VAL A 109 -4.76 -4.49 3.47
C VAL A 109 -5.86 -5.44 3.02
N ALA A 110 -5.51 -6.61 2.47
CA ALA A 110 -6.47 -7.64 2.11
C ALA A 110 -7.24 -8.21 3.32
N GLU A 111 -6.63 -8.18 4.50
CA GLU A 111 -7.27 -8.58 5.76
C GLU A 111 -8.38 -7.63 6.21
N MET A 112 -8.38 -6.38 5.72
CA MET A 112 -9.38 -5.36 6.02
C MET A 112 -10.67 -5.48 5.21
N LEU A 113 -10.62 -6.20 4.07
CA LEU A 113 -11.76 -6.42 3.16
C LEU A 113 -12.89 -7.18 3.87
#